data_AF-A0A9P6M7Y3-F1
#
_entry.id   AF-A0A9P6M7Y3-F1
#
_cell.length_a   1.000
_cell.length_b   1.000
_cell.length_c   1.000
_cell.angle_alpha   90.00
_cell.angle_beta   90.00
_cell.angle_gamma   90.00
#
_symmetry.space_group_name_H-M   'P 1'
#
loop_
_entity.id
_entity.type
_entity.pdbx_description
1 polymer ?
#
loop_
_entity_poly.entity_id
_entity_poly.type
_entity_poly.pdbx_seq_one_letter_code
_entity_poly.pdbx_strand_id
1 'polypeptide(L)'
;MAAHLEQQGERVALLAMMDSRPRIRPSTADEKKIGMDDIRVLVGYNDEESIPDVVKSLWKRLPEIGEWVVKLARKYSPRSYSGDLVLFRAMKQQRETREPLSAADWKPYVEGEIEVFDIDCLHDDMEEPAQLAEIGAVLARKPNEIHTAERMDLLSQAERDLLLRKWNETQQDYPAHLCIHHLFEQQVERTPQATALVFMDHSLTYAEVNAKANRLAHHLIGLGVQPDMRVAICVERSFAMIVGVLAILKAGGAYVPLDPAYASERLRDILSDAAPSIVVADESGRKVLGEEALSQIAVVDPNTALGANYDLIRHDDGTVALSPLDSNPEVPELASHRLAYVIYTSGSTGKPKGVLIEHQGIVNLIQGRVVVFGISSSSRTIQLTSLSFDHSVSEIFSALTAGASLHLIQNDIRLDQYLLCEYLERNLITHVSLTPGFFQDAMNMRVLSTLSTLVVMGEALPAALLRALRPKVPNG
;
A
#
# COMPACT_ATOMS: atom_id res chain seq x y z
N MET A 1 -3.23 -6.23 36.72
CA MET A 1 -2.98 -7.41 35.87
C MET A 1 -4.10 -7.57 34.84
N ALA A 2 -5.36 -7.80 35.24
CA ALA A 2 -6.48 -7.91 34.30
C ALA A 2 -6.58 -6.72 33.32
N ALA A 3 -6.59 -5.49 33.83
CA ALA A 3 -6.56 -4.28 33.00
C ALA A 3 -5.32 -4.14 32.09
N HIS A 4 -4.21 -4.83 32.41
CA HIS A 4 -3.00 -4.84 31.56
C HIS A 4 -3.10 -5.89 30.44
N LEU A 5 -3.70 -7.06 30.73
CA LEU A 5 -3.98 -8.09 29.74
C LEU A 5 -4.97 -7.58 28.68
N GLU A 6 -6.01 -6.86 29.08
CA GLU A 6 -6.96 -6.22 28.15
C GLU A 6 -6.26 -5.23 27.20
N GLN A 7 -5.27 -4.48 27.67
CA GLN A 7 -4.47 -3.58 26.81
C GLN A 7 -3.56 -4.32 25.83
N GLN A 8 -3.19 -5.56 26.12
CA GLN A 8 -2.43 -6.42 25.21
C GLN A 8 -3.33 -7.13 24.19
N GLY A 9 -4.65 -6.86 24.22
CA GLY A 9 -5.64 -7.48 23.34
C GLY A 9 -6.16 -8.83 23.85
N GLU A 10 -5.79 -9.22 25.06
CA GLU A 10 -6.26 -10.46 25.69
C GLU A 10 -7.63 -10.25 26.35
N ARG A 11 -8.53 -11.23 26.21
CA ARG A 11 -9.84 -11.18 26.86
C ARG A 11 -9.77 -11.84 28.23
N VAL A 12 -10.00 -11.06 29.30
CA VAL A 12 -10.17 -11.61 30.65
C VAL A 12 -11.63 -11.99 30.82
N ALA A 13 -11.92 -13.29 30.70
CA ALA A 13 -13.28 -13.81 30.80
C ALA A 13 -13.88 -13.69 32.21
N LEU A 14 -13.08 -13.75 33.26
CA LEU A 14 -13.52 -13.63 34.66
C LEU A 14 -12.35 -13.15 35.53
N LEU A 15 -12.57 -12.13 36.36
CA LEU A 15 -11.63 -11.75 37.42
C LEU A 15 -12.20 -12.17 38.78
N ALA A 16 -11.50 -13.05 39.47
CA ALA A 16 -11.85 -13.52 40.80
C ALA A 16 -10.75 -13.17 41.80
N MET A 17 -11.13 -12.64 42.97
CA MET A 17 -10.19 -12.20 44.00
C MET A 17 -10.57 -12.77 45.37
N MET A 18 -9.57 -13.25 46.11
CA MET A 18 -9.73 -13.78 47.47
C MET A 18 -9.27 -12.74 48.49
N ASP A 19 -10.21 -12.30 49.31
CA ASP A 19 -10.10 -11.37 50.46
C ASP A 19 -9.00 -10.31 50.33
N SER A 20 -9.02 -9.64 49.18
CA SER A 20 -8.00 -8.69 48.74
C SER A 20 -8.55 -7.27 48.75
N ARG A 21 -7.71 -6.31 49.18
CA ARG A 21 -8.01 -4.86 49.12
C ARG A 21 -7.17 -4.16 48.08
N PRO A 22 -7.69 -3.10 47.44
CA PRO A 22 -6.86 -2.24 46.61
C PRO A 22 -5.82 -1.55 47.50
N ARG A 23 -4.53 -1.70 47.18
CA ARG A 23 -3.43 -1.03 47.88
C ARG A 23 -3.14 0.34 47.26
N ILE A 24 -3.93 1.38 47.57
CA ILE A 24 -3.49 2.77 47.37
C ILE A 24 -4.07 3.67 48.49
N ARG A 25 -3.22 4.13 49.41
CA ARG A 25 -3.48 5.36 50.19
C ARG A 25 -3.23 6.57 49.27
N PRO A 26 -4.00 7.65 49.38
CA PRO A 26 -3.60 8.91 48.75
C PRO A 26 -2.39 9.46 49.53
N SER A 27 -1.17 9.34 49.02
CA SER A 27 -0.03 10.04 49.62
C SER A 27 -0.01 11.50 49.15
N THR A 28 -0.80 12.33 49.82
CA THR A 28 -0.40 13.72 50.04
C THR A 28 0.72 13.72 51.08
N ALA A 29 1.99 13.70 50.64
CA ALA A 29 3.18 14.24 51.33
C ALA A 29 4.46 13.60 50.76
N ASP A 30 5.42 14.47 50.42
CA ASP A 30 6.84 14.22 50.14
C ASP A 30 7.18 13.36 48.90
N GLU A 31 6.93 13.91 47.70
CA GLU A 31 7.61 13.42 46.50
C GLU A 31 8.85 14.27 46.22
N LYS A 32 10.04 13.67 46.35
CA LYS A 32 11.29 14.23 45.84
C LYS A 32 11.08 14.61 44.38
N LYS A 33 11.31 15.89 44.05
CA LYS A 33 11.43 16.34 42.66
C LYS A 33 12.45 15.45 41.95
N ILE A 34 12.09 14.96 40.76
CA ILE A 34 13.00 14.23 39.88
C ILE A 34 14.22 15.14 39.64
N GLY A 35 15.39 14.68 40.06
CA GLY A 35 16.64 15.43 39.92
C GLY A 35 17.25 15.25 38.53
N MET A 36 18.22 16.09 38.16
CA MET A 36 18.94 15.87 36.89
C MET A 36 19.66 14.53 36.83
N ASP A 37 20.06 13.97 37.97
CA ASP A 37 20.75 12.69 38.01
C ASP A 37 19.83 11.52 37.60
N ASP A 38 18.53 11.60 37.92
CA ASP A 38 17.54 10.59 37.50
C ASP A 38 17.25 10.68 35.99
N ILE A 39 17.29 11.90 35.43
CA ILE A 39 17.06 12.15 34.00
C ILE A 39 18.28 11.73 33.16
N ARG A 40 19.51 11.92 33.65
CA ARG A 40 20.75 11.54 32.95
C ARG A 40 20.79 10.06 32.55
N VAL A 41 20.24 9.18 33.39
CA VAL A 41 20.15 7.73 33.12
C VAL A 41 19.24 7.40 31.92
N LEU A 42 18.21 8.21 31.67
CA LEU A 42 17.20 7.98 30.64
C LEU A 42 17.63 8.47 29.24
N VAL A 43 18.53 9.45 29.17
CA VAL A 43 18.90 10.13 27.91
C VAL A 43 20.32 9.80 27.44
N GLY A 44 21.12 9.09 28.27
CA GLY A 44 22.41 8.52 27.84
C GLY A 44 23.57 9.51 27.66
N TYR A 45 23.45 10.74 28.18
CA TYR A 45 24.52 11.75 28.18
C TYR A 45 24.95 12.06 29.62
N ASN A 46 26.27 11.99 29.87
CA ASN A 46 26.83 12.07 31.22
C ASN A 46 27.24 13.50 31.66
N ASP A 47 27.35 14.46 30.73
CA ASP A 47 27.66 15.87 31.05
C ASP A 47 26.97 16.85 30.09
N GLU A 48 26.87 18.13 30.49
CA GLU A 48 26.21 19.20 29.72
C GLU A 48 27.08 19.75 28.57
N GLU A 49 28.39 19.48 28.60
CA GLU A 49 29.36 19.96 27.61
C GLU A 49 29.34 19.12 26.32
N SER A 50 29.00 17.84 26.42
CA SER A 50 28.87 16.89 25.30
C SER A 50 27.58 17.05 24.48
N ILE A 51 26.73 18.02 24.84
CA ILE A 51 25.41 18.22 24.25
C ILE A 51 25.46 19.31 23.18
N PRO A 52 25.05 19.03 21.92
CA PRO A 52 24.99 20.04 20.86
C PRO A 52 24.14 21.26 21.27
N ASP A 53 24.57 22.47 20.92
CA ASP A 53 23.93 23.72 21.37
C ASP A 53 22.44 23.81 21.05
N VAL A 54 22.00 23.19 19.94
CA VAL A 54 20.59 23.15 19.54
C VAL A 54 19.72 22.34 20.51
N VAL A 55 20.31 21.37 21.22
CA VAL A 55 19.66 20.50 22.21
C VAL A 55 19.75 21.07 23.62
N LYS A 56 20.68 21.99 23.91
CA LYS A 56 20.81 22.63 25.24
C LYS A 56 19.51 23.30 25.71
N SER A 57 18.71 23.85 24.78
CA SER A 57 17.39 24.44 25.12
C SER A 57 16.35 23.40 25.55
N LEU A 58 16.39 22.20 24.95
CA LEU A 58 15.57 21.04 25.32
C LEU A 58 16.09 20.41 26.62
N TRP A 59 17.40 20.36 26.80
CA TRP A 59 18.05 19.84 28.01
C TRP A 59 17.64 20.60 29.27
N LYS A 60 17.56 21.94 29.18
CA LYS A 60 17.04 22.80 30.26
C LYS A 60 15.57 22.57 30.59
N ARG A 61 14.79 21.99 29.65
CA ARG A 61 13.35 21.74 29.78
C ARG A 61 13.00 20.27 30.07
N LEU A 62 13.98 19.36 30.01
CA LEU A 62 13.81 17.96 30.38
C LEU A 62 13.18 17.72 31.76
N PRO A 63 13.48 18.50 32.83
CA PRO A 63 12.79 18.29 34.10
C PRO A 63 11.27 18.57 34.00
N GLU A 64 10.87 19.59 33.23
CA GLU A 64 9.45 19.87 32.98
C GLU A 64 8.81 18.78 32.10
N ILE A 65 9.50 18.31 31.07
CA ILE A 65 9.02 17.22 30.20
C ILE A 65 8.89 15.92 31.00
N GLY A 66 9.85 15.61 31.88
CA GLY A 66 9.81 14.46 32.78
C GLY A 66 8.61 14.52 33.73
N GLU A 67 8.34 15.68 34.34
CA GLU A 67 7.11 15.88 35.13
C GLU A 67 5.84 15.66 34.29
N TRP A 68 5.80 16.15 33.04
CA TRP A 68 4.65 15.97 32.14
C TRP A 68 4.46 14.51 31.72
N VAL A 69 5.53 13.80 31.39
CA VAL A 69 5.50 12.38 31.00
C VAL A 69 5.05 11.51 32.18
N VAL A 70 5.52 11.80 33.41
CA VAL A 70 5.04 11.11 34.61
C VAL A 70 3.58 11.44 34.92
N LYS A 71 3.14 12.69 34.70
CA LYS A 71 1.72 13.07 34.78
C LYS A 71 0.88 12.33 33.73
N LEU A 72 1.37 12.19 32.50
CA LEU A 72 0.74 11.42 31.42
C LEU A 72 0.69 9.93 31.75
N ALA A 73 1.79 9.32 32.17
CA ALA A 73 1.83 7.93 32.60
C ALA A 73 0.89 7.69 33.80
N ARG A 74 0.81 8.59 34.78
CA ARG A 74 -0.18 8.51 35.88
C ARG A 74 -1.62 8.68 35.41
N LYS A 75 -1.86 9.46 34.35
CA LYS A 75 -3.19 9.73 33.78
C LYS A 75 -3.67 8.59 32.87
N TYR A 76 -2.75 7.86 32.22
CA TYR A 76 -3.06 6.85 31.21
C TYR A 76 -2.59 5.42 31.56
N SER A 77 -1.95 5.20 32.71
CA SER A 77 -1.87 3.85 33.30
C SER A 77 -3.28 3.40 33.67
N PRO A 78 -3.77 2.25 33.16
CA PRO A 78 -5.15 1.83 33.35
C PRO A 78 -5.42 1.59 34.83
N ARG A 79 -6.44 2.29 35.36
CA ARG A 79 -6.85 2.20 36.77
C ARG A 79 -8.07 1.32 36.98
N SER A 80 -8.83 1.04 35.93
CA SER A 80 -10.05 0.24 35.96
C SER A 80 -9.93 -1.00 35.08
N TYR A 81 -10.53 -2.10 35.55
CA TYR A 81 -10.82 -3.31 34.79
C TYR A 81 -12.25 -3.20 34.23
N SER A 82 -12.44 -3.51 32.95
CA SER A 82 -13.72 -3.28 32.28
C SER A 82 -14.77 -4.39 32.49
N GLY A 83 -14.35 -5.57 32.94
CA GLY A 83 -15.23 -6.72 33.20
C GLY A 83 -15.74 -6.83 34.65
N ASP A 84 -16.50 -7.89 34.92
CA ASP A 84 -17.09 -8.17 36.23
C ASP A 84 -16.07 -8.75 37.22
N LEU A 85 -16.19 -8.38 38.49
CA LEU A 85 -15.35 -8.86 39.59
C LEU A 85 -16.14 -9.77 40.53
N VAL A 86 -15.64 -10.98 40.74
CA VAL A 86 -16.10 -11.88 41.82
C VAL A 86 -15.13 -11.77 43.00
N LEU A 87 -15.64 -11.32 44.14
CA LEU A 87 -14.86 -11.08 45.35
C LEU A 87 -15.26 -12.07 46.43
N PHE A 88 -14.35 -12.97 46.81
CA PHE A 88 -14.55 -13.88 47.94
C PHE A 88 -14.06 -13.20 49.22
N ARG A 89 -14.93 -13.05 50.22
CA ARG A 89 -14.65 -12.34 51.47
C ARG A 89 -14.61 -13.31 52.64
N ALA A 90 -13.50 -13.33 53.38
CA ALA A 90 -13.40 -14.09 54.63
C ALA A 90 -14.22 -13.40 55.73
N MET A 91 -15.09 -14.15 56.39
CA MET A 91 -15.99 -13.60 57.42
C MET A 91 -15.39 -13.60 58.84
N LYS A 92 -14.43 -14.49 59.12
CA LYS A 92 -13.75 -14.54 60.43
C LYS A 92 -12.51 -13.66 60.39
N GLN A 93 -12.25 -12.93 61.47
CA GLN A 93 -11.09 -12.04 61.58
C GLN A 93 -10.23 -12.38 62.78
N GLN A 94 -8.90 -12.39 62.61
CA GLN A 94 -7.95 -12.59 63.72
C GLN A 94 -7.81 -11.36 64.65
N ARG A 95 -8.26 -10.16 64.22
CA ARG A 95 -8.20 -8.92 65.01
C ARG A 95 -9.50 -8.12 64.85
N GLU A 96 -10.07 -7.65 65.96
CA GLU A 96 -11.35 -6.91 66.03
C GLU A 96 -11.38 -5.55 65.31
N THR A 97 -10.29 -5.09 64.71
CA THR A 97 -10.15 -3.71 64.19
C THR A 97 -10.24 -3.55 62.68
N ARG A 98 -10.63 -4.59 61.92
CA ARG A 98 -10.65 -4.53 60.44
C ARG A 98 -12.10 -4.49 59.94
N GLU A 99 -12.55 -3.37 59.37
CA GLU A 99 -13.88 -3.33 58.74
C GLU A 99 -14.01 -4.40 57.64
N PRO A 100 -15.17 -5.05 57.43
CA PRO A 100 -15.33 -6.05 56.38
C PRO A 100 -15.06 -5.47 54.99
N LEU A 101 -14.44 -6.27 54.11
CA LEU A 101 -14.24 -5.90 52.71
C LEU A 101 -15.59 -5.60 52.03
N SER A 102 -15.70 -4.50 51.28
CA SER A 102 -16.95 -4.15 50.59
C SER A 102 -16.74 -4.04 49.09
N ALA A 103 -17.81 -4.26 48.31
CA ALA A 103 -17.80 -3.97 46.87
C ALA A 103 -17.48 -2.49 46.57
N ALA A 104 -17.84 -1.58 47.50
CA ALA A 104 -17.57 -0.15 47.36
C ALA A 104 -16.08 0.18 47.34
N ASP A 105 -15.24 -0.63 48.01
CA ASP A 105 -13.78 -0.46 48.00
C ASP A 105 -13.20 -0.68 46.59
N TRP A 106 -13.87 -1.50 45.76
CA TRP A 106 -13.42 -1.89 44.42
C TRP A 106 -14.09 -1.12 43.28
N LYS A 107 -15.23 -0.45 43.52
CA LYS A 107 -15.93 0.38 42.51
C LYS A 107 -15.06 1.37 41.74
N PRO A 108 -14.05 2.04 42.33
CA PRO A 108 -13.18 2.95 41.58
C PRO A 108 -12.26 2.25 40.57
N TYR A 109 -12.17 0.91 40.61
CA TYR A 109 -11.20 0.09 39.88
C TYR A 109 -11.85 -0.98 38.99
N VAL A 110 -13.18 -1.09 39.00
CA VAL A 110 -13.93 -2.08 38.23
C VAL A 110 -15.17 -1.39 37.66
N GLU A 111 -15.35 -1.48 36.34
CA GLU A 111 -16.49 -0.87 35.64
C GLU A 111 -17.70 -1.82 35.56
N GLY A 112 -17.46 -3.14 35.55
CA GLY A 112 -18.48 -4.18 35.57
C GLY A 112 -19.13 -4.39 36.95
N GLU A 113 -19.99 -5.40 37.04
CA GLU A 113 -20.65 -5.76 38.29
C GLU A 113 -19.64 -6.37 39.27
N ILE A 114 -19.82 -6.04 40.56
CA ILE A 114 -18.99 -6.58 41.65
C ILE A 114 -19.88 -7.45 42.52
N GLU A 115 -19.68 -8.75 42.42
CA GLU A 115 -20.36 -9.74 43.26
C GLU A 115 -19.46 -10.15 44.42
N VAL A 116 -20.01 -10.14 45.64
CA VAL A 116 -19.28 -10.52 46.86
C VAL A 116 -19.86 -11.81 47.41
N PHE A 117 -19.00 -12.81 47.60
CA PHE A 117 -19.33 -14.11 48.19
C PHE A 117 -18.63 -14.27 49.52
N ASP A 118 -19.40 -14.49 50.58
CA ASP A 118 -18.88 -14.65 51.92
C ASP A 118 -18.46 -16.10 52.17
N ILE A 119 -17.23 -16.30 52.64
CA ILE A 119 -16.68 -17.61 53.02
C ILE A 119 -16.45 -17.62 54.54
N ASP A 120 -17.01 -18.62 55.23
CA ASP A 120 -16.95 -18.71 56.70
C ASP A 120 -15.59 -19.22 57.22
N CYS A 121 -14.54 -18.48 56.96
CA CYS A 121 -13.16 -18.82 57.33
C CYS A 121 -12.36 -17.57 57.73
N LEU A 122 -11.14 -17.78 58.27
CA LEU A 122 -10.14 -16.71 58.36
C LEU A 122 -9.53 -16.47 56.98
N HIS A 123 -8.95 -15.29 56.77
CA HIS A 123 -8.18 -14.96 55.56
C HIS A 123 -7.15 -16.05 55.21
N ASP A 124 -6.37 -16.48 56.21
CA ASP A 124 -5.28 -17.46 56.03
C ASP A 124 -5.82 -18.86 55.68
N ASP A 125 -7.09 -19.14 55.98
CA ASP A 125 -7.74 -20.43 55.73
C ASP A 125 -8.45 -20.47 54.37
N MET A 126 -8.47 -19.38 53.59
CA MET A 126 -9.18 -19.36 52.30
C MET A 126 -8.59 -20.31 51.26
N GLU A 127 -7.32 -20.69 51.44
CA GLU A 127 -6.61 -21.64 50.57
C GLU A 127 -6.73 -23.09 51.06
N GLU A 128 -7.42 -23.34 52.19
CA GLU A 128 -7.66 -24.69 52.69
C GLU A 128 -8.66 -25.46 51.79
N PRO A 129 -8.58 -26.81 51.74
CA PRO A 129 -9.35 -27.60 50.78
C PRO A 129 -10.86 -27.39 50.82
N ALA A 130 -11.45 -27.14 51.99
CA ALA A 130 -12.88 -26.95 52.13
C ALA A 130 -13.35 -25.60 51.54
N GLN A 131 -12.60 -24.53 51.78
CA GLN A 131 -12.87 -23.18 51.28
C GLN A 131 -12.63 -23.09 49.77
N LEU A 132 -11.58 -23.71 49.27
CA LEU A 132 -11.34 -23.81 47.82
C LEU A 132 -12.44 -24.59 47.10
N ALA A 133 -13.02 -25.62 47.72
CA ALA A 133 -14.15 -26.35 47.14
C ALA A 133 -15.40 -25.46 47.01
N GLU A 134 -15.66 -24.61 47.99
CA GLU A 134 -16.77 -23.64 47.97
C GLU A 134 -16.54 -22.55 46.92
N ILE A 135 -15.35 -21.94 46.89
CA ILE A 135 -14.94 -20.95 45.89
C ILE A 135 -15.03 -21.55 44.48
N GLY A 136 -14.52 -22.78 44.29
CA GLY A 136 -14.55 -23.48 43.00
C GLY A 136 -15.96 -23.74 42.48
N ALA A 137 -16.93 -24.03 43.37
CA ALA A 137 -18.32 -24.23 42.98
C ALA A 137 -18.99 -22.94 42.45
N VAL A 138 -18.62 -21.78 42.99
CA VAL A 138 -19.07 -20.47 42.48
C VAL A 138 -18.43 -20.17 41.13
N LEU A 139 -17.11 -20.36 41.01
CA LEU A 139 -16.37 -20.12 39.77
C LEU A 139 -16.84 -21.01 38.62
N ALA A 140 -17.24 -22.25 38.89
CA ALA A 140 -17.73 -23.17 37.85
C ALA A 140 -19.07 -22.74 37.22
N ARG A 141 -19.85 -21.87 37.89
CA ARG A 141 -21.16 -21.42 37.39
C ARG A 141 -21.08 -20.16 36.53
N LYS A 142 -20.12 -19.27 36.81
CA LYS A 142 -19.98 -17.94 36.17
C LYS A 142 -19.70 -17.96 34.66
N PRO A 143 -18.80 -18.80 34.12
CA PRO A 143 -18.51 -18.84 32.68
C PRO A 143 -19.73 -19.14 31.80
N ASN A 144 -20.73 -19.84 32.34
CA ASN A 144 -21.96 -20.18 31.60
C ASN A 144 -22.95 -19.01 31.48
N GLU A 145 -22.80 -17.95 32.28
CA GLU A 145 -23.65 -16.75 32.25
C GLU A 145 -23.13 -15.70 31.24
N ILE A 146 -21.82 -15.70 30.96
CA ILE A 146 -21.09 -14.70 30.16
C ILE A 146 -21.33 -14.83 28.64
N HIS A 147 -21.89 -15.95 28.19
CA HIS A 147 -22.16 -16.21 26.77
C HIS A 147 -23.33 -15.40 26.17
N THR A 148 -24.00 -14.53 26.94
CA THR A 148 -25.14 -13.72 26.47
C THR A 148 -24.86 -12.22 26.36
N ALA A 149 -23.60 -11.77 26.47
CA ALA A 149 -23.25 -10.37 26.21
C ALA A 149 -23.24 -10.06 24.70
N GLU A 150 -24.39 -9.60 24.21
CA GLU A 150 -24.56 -9.00 22.90
C GLU A 150 -23.62 -7.79 22.70
N ARG A 151 -23.01 -7.71 21.51
CA ARG A 151 -22.37 -6.54 20.85
C ARG A 151 -22.00 -5.35 21.76
N MET A 152 -20.81 -5.39 22.37
CA MET A 152 -20.10 -4.14 22.70
C MET A 152 -19.59 -3.49 21.41
N ASP A 153 -20.11 -2.31 21.07
CA ASP A 153 -19.58 -1.50 19.98
C ASP A 153 -18.26 -0.87 20.44
N LEU A 154 -17.14 -1.43 19.98
CA LEU A 154 -15.78 -1.06 20.39
C LEU A 154 -15.38 0.36 19.97
N LEU A 155 -16.12 0.95 19.03
CA LEU A 155 -15.87 2.29 18.52
C LEU A 155 -16.92 3.24 19.08
N SER A 156 -16.49 4.40 19.55
CA SER A 156 -17.41 5.50 19.79
C SER A 156 -18.12 5.90 18.49
N GLN A 157 -19.32 6.46 18.61
CA GLN A 157 -20.05 6.99 17.44
C GLN A 157 -19.19 7.98 16.63
N ALA A 158 -18.36 8.78 17.31
CA ALA A 158 -17.47 9.74 16.67
C ALA A 158 -16.35 9.06 15.86
N GLU A 159 -15.73 8.00 16.39
CA GLU A 159 -14.73 7.21 15.66
C GLU A 159 -15.36 6.47 14.49
N ARG A 160 -16.56 5.92 14.68
CA ARG A 160 -17.31 5.25 13.62
C ARG A 160 -17.65 6.22 12.49
N ASP A 161 -18.13 7.42 12.81
CA ASP A 161 -18.41 8.45 11.82
C ASP A 161 -17.13 8.95 11.13
N LEU A 162 -16.00 9.05 11.85
CA LEU A 162 -14.71 9.39 11.27
C LEU A 162 -14.23 8.34 10.27
N LEU A 163 -14.20 7.07 10.67
CA LEU A 163 -13.66 5.94 9.90
C LEU A 163 -14.56 5.54 8.73
N LEU A 164 -15.88 5.53 8.92
CA LEU A 164 -16.82 5.00 7.93
C LEU A 164 -17.38 6.08 6.99
N ARG A 165 -17.48 7.33 7.45
CA ARG A 165 -18.02 8.44 6.64
C ARG A 165 -16.94 9.43 6.25
N LYS A 166 -16.40 10.20 7.20
CA LYS A 166 -15.53 11.35 6.88
C LYS A 166 -14.29 10.97 6.06
N TRP A 167 -13.61 9.87 6.38
CA TRP A 167 -12.45 9.42 5.60
C TRP A 167 -12.81 8.73 4.27
N ASN A 168 -14.08 8.32 4.08
CA ASN A 168 -14.56 7.66 2.86
C ASN A 168 -15.44 8.58 1.98
N GLU A 169 -15.52 9.89 2.30
CA GLU A 169 -16.14 10.93 1.46
C GLU A 169 -15.23 11.26 0.27
N THR A 170 -14.91 10.24 -0.54
CA THR A 170 -13.98 10.31 -1.68
C THR A 170 -14.70 10.23 -3.03
N GLN A 171 -16.04 10.37 -3.05
CA GLN A 171 -16.83 10.33 -4.27
C GLN A 171 -16.43 11.49 -5.19
N GLN A 172 -16.06 11.15 -6.43
CA GLN A 172 -15.72 12.09 -7.49
C GLN A 172 -16.24 11.52 -8.81
N ASP A 173 -16.72 12.40 -9.69
CA ASP A 173 -17.12 11.99 -11.03
C ASP A 173 -15.88 11.73 -11.89
N TYR A 174 -15.88 10.63 -12.62
CA TYR A 174 -14.85 10.27 -13.59
C TYR A 174 -15.51 9.54 -14.78
N PRO A 175 -14.86 9.45 -15.96
CA PRO A 175 -15.47 8.86 -17.15
C PRO A 175 -15.50 7.32 -17.07
N ALA A 176 -16.28 6.77 -16.13
CA ALA A 176 -16.35 5.36 -15.79
C ALA A 176 -16.85 4.45 -16.92
N HIS A 177 -17.46 5.01 -17.97
CA HIS A 177 -17.94 4.29 -19.14
C HIS A 177 -16.83 4.05 -20.19
N LEU A 178 -15.68 4.72 -20.07
CA LEU A 178 -14.59 4.60 -21.03
C LEU A 178 -13.63 3.47 -20.65
N CYS A 179 -13.05 2.83 -21.67
CA CYS A 179 -11.85 2.04 -21.53
C CYS A 179 -10.62 2.94 -21.48
N ILE A 180 -9.55 2.48 -20.83
CA ILE A 180 -8.34 3.30 -20.63
C ILE A 180 -7.69 3.75 -21.95
N HIS A 181 -7.75 2.92 -23.00
CA HIS A 181 -7.21 3.30 -24.32
C HIS A 181 -8.05 4.38 -25.01
N HIS A 182 -9.34 4.51 -24.73
CA HIS A 182 -10.15 5.63 -25.24
C HIS A 182 -9.65 6.98 -24.68
N LEU A 183 -9.17 7.03 -23.43
CA LEU A 183 -8.57 8.25 -22.88
C LEU A 183 -7.25 8.61 -23.58
N PHE A 184 -6.46 7.60 -23.97
CA PHE A 184 -5.28 7.81 -24.79
C PHE A 184 -5.66 8.34 -26.19
N GLU A 185 -6.66 7.75 -26.84
CA GLU A 185 -7.16 8.18 -28.15
C GLU A 185 -7.66 9.63 -28.13
N GLN A 186 -8.42 10.01 -27.10
CA GLN A 186 -8.83 11.40 -26.89
C GLN A 186 -7.62 12.34 -26.74
N GLN A 187 -6.54 11.88 -26.10
CA GLN A 187 -5.31 12.67 -26.00
C GLN A 187 -4.58 12.77 -27.35
N VAL A 188 -4.60 11.72 -28.16
CA VAL A 188 -4.06 11.72 -29.53
C VAL A 188 -4.77 12.75 -30.40
N GLU A 189 -6.10 12.86 -30.30
CA GLU A 189 -6.89 13.87 -31.02
C GLU A 189 -6.54 15.29 -30.59
N ARG A 190 -6.29 15.51 -29.29
CA ARG A 190 -5.95 16.83 -28.73
C ARG A 190 -4.57 17.32 -29.13
N THR A 191 -3.56 16.45 -29.05
CA THR A 191 -2.14 16.83 -29.26
C THR A 191 -1.38 15.79 -30.09
N PRO A 192 -1.75 15.56 -31.36
CA PRO A 192 -1.21 14.45 -32.15
C PRO A 192 0.30 14.53 -32.37
N GLN A 193 0.84 15.76 -32.48
CA GLN A 193 2.25 16.02 -32.77
C GLN A 193 3.12 16.15 -31.51
N ALA A 194 2.54 16.08 -30.32
CA ALA A 194 3.31 16.11 -29.08
C ALA A 194 4.08 14.79 -28.91
N THR A 195 5.25 14.85 -28.27
CA THR A 195 6.05 13.66 -27.94
C THR A 195 5.32 12.81 -26.90
N ALA A 196 5.01 11.56 -27.23
CA ALA A 196 4.38 10.59 -26.33
C ALA A 196 5.42 9.69 -25.67
N LEU A 197 6.33 9.11 -26.46
CA LEU A 197 7.33 8.15 -25.97
C LEU A 197 8.74 8.63 -26.30
N VAL A 198 9.66 8.41 -25.37
CA VAL A 198 11.09 8.62 -25.57
C VAL A 198 11.83 7.35 -25.16
N PHE A 199 12.72 6.86 -26.02
CA PHE A 199 13.57 5.72 -25.73
C PHE A 199 14.92 5.93 -26.39
N MET A 200 15.99 5.85 -25.60
CA MET A 200 17.35 6.24 -26.03
C MET A 200 17.34 7.67 -26.62
N ASP A 201 17.84 7.83 -27.83
CA ASP A 201 17.94 9.06 -28.62
C ASP A 201 16.76 9.25 -29.61
N HIS A 202 15.74 8.40 -29.53
CA HIS A 202 14.56 8.44 -30.38
C HIS A 202 13.30 8.82 -29.61
N SER A 203 12.31 9.34 -30.35
CA SER A 203 10.99 9.67 -29.81
C SER A 203 9.89 9.34 -30.81
N LEU A 204 8.70 9.03 -30.28
CA LEU A 204 7.47 8.92 -31.07
C LEU A 204 6.44 9.92 -30.57
N THR A 205 5.73 10.53 -31.50
CA THR A 205 4.56 11.38 -31.24
C THR A 205 3.33 10.57 -30.85
N TYR A 206 2.33 11.22 -30.25
CA TYR A 206 1.04 10.60 -29.95
C TYR A 206 0.40 9.96 -31.19
N ALA A 207 0.42 10.64 -32.33
CA ALA A 207 -0.13 10.12 -33.59
C ALA A 207 0.61 8.87 -34.07
N GLU A 208 1.95 8.85 -34.01
CA GLU A 208 2.75 7.70 -34.43
C GLU A 208 2.54 6.49 -33.54
N VAL A 209 2.47 6.69 -32.22
CA VAL A 209 2.18 5.61 -31.26
C VAL A 209 0.78 5.04 -31.53
N ASN A 210 -0.21 5.90 -31.75
CA ASN A 210 -1.57 5.47 -32.01
C ASN A 210 -1.69 4.68 -33.31
N ALA A 211 -1.11 5.17 -34.41
CA ALA A 211 -1.14 4.47 -35.70
C ALA A 211 -0.47 3.09 -35.61
N LYS A 212 0.69 2.99 -34.95
CA LYS A 212 1.39 1.71 -34.73
C LYS A 212 0.56 0.75 -33.87
N ALA A 213 -0.07 1.24 -32.80
CA ALA A 213 -0.95 0.44 -31.96
C ALA A 213 -2.22 -0.01 -32.70
N ASN A 214 -2.81 0.84 -33.54
CA ASN A 214 -3.99 0.53 -34.34
C ASN A 214 -3.70 -0.58 -35.36
N ARG A 215 -2.58 -0.50 -36.08
CA ARG A 215 -2.17 -1.55 -37.03
C ARG A 215 -2.04 -2.91 -36.35
N LEU A 216 -1.36 -2.94 -35.20
CA LEU A 216 -1.21 -4.17 -34.42
C LEU A 216 -2.56 -4.64 -33.84
N ALA A 217 -3.42 -3.73 -33.40
CA ALA A 217 -4.75 -4.07 -32.92
C ALA A 217 -5.63 -4.71 -34.01
N HIS A 218 -5.65 -4.15 -35.23
CA HIS A 218 -6.35 -4.75 -36.37
C HIS A 218 -5.82 -6.13 -36.71
N HIS A 219 -4.50 -6.33 -36.62
CA HIS A 219 -3.91 -7.66 -36.80
C HIS A 219 -4.37 -8.64 -35.72
N LEU A 220 -4.37 -8.23 -34.45
CA LEU A 220 -4.85 -9.04 -33.33
C LEU A 220 -6.35 -9.37 -33.45
N ILE A 221 -7.18 -8.43 -33.89
CA ILE A 221 -8.61 -8.66 -34.19
C ILE A 221 -8.75 -9.69 -35.32
N GLY A 222 -7.93 -9.58 -36.37
CA GLY A 222 -7.90 -10.57 -37.46
C GLY A 222 -7.48 -11.98 -37.03
N LEU A 223 -6.71 -12.10 -35.94
CA LEU A 223 -6.37 -13.36 -35.28
C LEU A 223 -7.45 -13.85 -34.30
N GLY A 224 -8.52 -13.07 -34.10
CA GLY A 224 -9.68 -13.46 -33.31
C GLY A 224 -9.68 -12.98 -31.87
N VAL A 225 -8.89 -11.94 -31.51
CA VAL A 225 -9.02 -11.32 -30.17
C VAL A 225 -10.44 -10.76 -29.97
N GLN A 226 -11.01 -11.03 -28.81
CA GLN A 226 -12.33 -10.57 -28.37
C GLN A 226 -12.25 -10.02 -26.93
N PRO A 227 -13.25 -9.24 -26.48
CA PRO A 227 -13.36 -8.82 -25.09
C PRO A 227 -13.13 -9.95 -24.08
N ASP A 228 -12.40 -9.65 -23.00
CA ASP A 228 -12.00 -10.57 -21.92
C ASP A 228 -11.03 -11.71 -22.31
N MET A 229 -10.62 -11.81 -23.58
CA MET A 229 -9.56 -12.73 -23.97
C MET A 229 -8.21 -12.26 -23.46
N ARG A 230 -7.44 -13.20 -22.90
CA ARG A 230 -6.08 -12.96 -22.43
C ARG A 230 -5.10 -13.05 -23.60
N VAL A 231 -4.33 -11.98 -23.79
CA VAL A 231 -3.20 -11.94 -24.73
C VAL A 231 -1.93 -11.76 -23.93
N ALA A 232 -1.05 -12.74 -23.95
CA ALA A 232 0.22 -12.61 -23.24
C ALA A 232 1.15 -11.65 -23.98
N ILE A 233 1.93 -10.87 -23.24
CA ILE A 233 2.95 -9.98 -23.81
C ILE A 233 4.29 -10.20 -23.11
N CYS A 234 5.30 -10.63 -23.88
CA CYS A 234 6.65 -10.90 -23.40
C CYS A 234 7.65 -10.20 -24.31
N VAL A 235 8.04 -8.99 -23.93
CA VAL A 235 8.86 -8.11 -24.76
C VAL A 235 9.82 -7.33 -23.89
N GLU A 236 10.99 -7.02 -24.45
CA GLU A 236 11.91 -6.09 -23.84
C GLU A 236 11.40 -4.66 -23.93
N ARG A 237 11.90 -3.85 -22.99
CA ARG A 237 11.53 -2.45 -22.90
C ARG A 237 11.99 -1.71 -24.16
N SER A 238 11.01 -1.19 -24.88
CA SER A 238 11.14 -0.57 -26.20
C SER A 238 9.85 0.16 -26.52
N PHE A 239 9.79 0.88 -27.65
CA PHE A 239 8.51 1.40 -28.15
C PHE A 239 7.49 0.27 -28.41
N ALA A 240 7.96 -0.91 -28.84
CA ALA A 240 7.12 -2.06 -29.14
C ALA A 240 6.37 -2.55 -27.90
N MET A 241 6.96 -2.37 -26.71
CA MET A 241 6.33 -2.69 -25.44
C MET A 241 5.04 -1.90 -25.21
N ILE A 242 5.09 -0.57 -25.35
CA ILE A 242 3.91 0.28 -25.13
C ILE A 242 2.90 0.13 -26.28
N VAL A 243 3.39 0.03 -27.52
CA VAL A 243 2.55 -0.24 -28.69
C VAL A 243 1.80 -1.56 -28.53
N GLY A 244 2.47 -2.62 -28.05
CA GLY A 244 1.85 -3.92 -27.77
C GLY A 244 0.76 -3.86 -26.72
N VAL A 245 1.02 -3.19 -25.59
CA VAL A 245 0.02 -2.98 -24.53
C VAL A 245 -1.20 -2.25 -25.09
N LEU A 246 -1.01 -1.12 -25.77
CA LEU A 246 -2.11 -0.34 -26.35
C LEU A 246 -2.88 -1.15 -27.41
N ALA A 247 -2.18 -1.90 -28.26
CA ALA A 247 -2.79 -2.70 -29.31
C ALA A 247 -3.68 -3.82 -28.75
N ILE A 248 -3.24 -4.51 -27.70
CA ILE A 248 -4.04 -5.54 -27.02
C ILE A 248 -5.33 -4.92 -26.47
N LEU A 249 -5.22 -3.79 -25.77
CA LEU A 249 -6.38 -3.09 -25.20
C LEU A 249 -7.34 -2.58 -26.28
N LYS A 250 -6.82 -2.04 -27.38
CA LYS A 250 -7.60 -1.58 -28.54
C LYS A 250 -8.28 -2.74 -29.28
N ALA A 251 -7.67 -3.92 -29.29
CA ALA A 251 -8.30 -5.14 -29.81
C ALA A 251 -9.39 -5.71 -28.87
N GLY A 252 -9.56 -5.13 -27.68
CA GLY A 252 -10.49 -5.58 -26.65
C GLY A 252 -9.93 -6.66 -25.71
N GLY A 253 -8.69 -7.12 -25.94
CA GLY A 253 -8.06 -8.13 -25.10
C GLY A 253 -7.54 -7.56 -23.78
N ALA A 254 -7.36 -8.45 -22.80
CA ALA A 254 -6.66 -8.17 -21.56
C ALA A 254 -5.21 -8.64 -21.67
N TYR A 255 -4.24 -7.75 -21.46
CA TYR A 255 -2.84 -8.15 -21.56
C TYR A 255 -2.38 -8.92 -20.31
N VAL A 256 -1.59 -9.96 -20.53
CA VAL A 256 -0.92 -10.75 -19.47
C VAL A 256 0.57 -10.50 -19.60
N PRO A 257 1.15 -9.56 -18.83
CA PRO A 257 2.56 -9.22 -18.98
C PRO A 257 3.46 -10.31 -18.41
N LEU A 258 4.50 -10.63 -19.17
CA LEU A 258 5.53 -11.61 -18.87
C LEU A 258 6.88 -10.92 -18.98
N ASP A 259 7.54 -10.62 -17.85
CA ASP A 259 8.85 -9.98 -17.86
C ASP A 259 9.93 -10.97 -18.35
N PRO A 260 10.64 -10.67 -19.46
CA PRO A 260 11.70 -11.55 -19.95
C PRO A 260 12.84 -11.78 -18.96
N ALA A 261 12.99 -10.93 -17.94
CA ALA A 261 13.97 -11.09 -16.87
C ALA A 261 13.58 -12.14 -15.83
N TYR A 262 12.34 -12.66 -15.85
CA TYR A 262 11.92 -13.72 -14.94
C TYR A 262 12.49 -15.09 -15.37
N ALA A 263 12.64 -15.99 -14.39
CA ALA A 263 13.04 -17.36 -14.67
C ALA A 263 12.03 -18.03 -15.62
N SER A 264 12.50 -18.73 -16.65
CA SER A 264 11.65 -19.36 -17.66
C SER A 264 10.61 -20.32 -17.09
N GLU A 265 10.91 -21.00 -15.97
CA GLU A 265 9.94 -21.87 -15.28
C GLU A 265 8.73 -21.07 -14.79
N ARG A 266 8.96 -19.93 -14.12
CA ARG A 266 7.89 -19.03 -13.67
C ARG A 266 7.07 -18.51 -14.85
N LEU A 267 7.72 -18.18 -15.97
CA LEU A 267 7.01 -17.71 -17.17
C LEU A 267 6.13 -18.79 -17.77
N ARG A 268 6.59 -20.05 -17.81
CA ARG A 268 5.80 -21.19 -18.25
C ARG A 268 4.62 -21.48 -17.32
N ASP A 269 4.79 -21.36 -16.02
CA ASP A 269 3.70 -21.52 -15.06
C ASP A 269 2.59 -20.48 -15.29
N ILE A 270 2.97 -19.22 -15.49
CA ILE A 270 2.02 -18.14 -15.80
C ILE A 270 1.34 -18.40 -17.15
N LEU A 271 2.11 -18.75 -18.19
CA LEU A 271 1.58 -19.01 -19.53
C LEU A 271 0.58 -20.19 -19.53
N SER A 272 0.90 -21.24 -18.79
CA SER A 272 0.05 -22.42 -18.62
C SER A 272 -1.26 -22.09 -17.90
N ASP A 273 -1.21 -21.32 -16.80
CA ASP A 273 -2.41 -20.93 -16.05
C ASP A 273 -3.27 -19.92 -16.82
N ALA A 274 -2.64 -18.94 -17.47
CA ALA A 274 -3.34 -17.93 -18.26
C ALA A 274 -3.97 -18.52 -19.53
N ALA A 275 -3.36 -19.57 -20.08
CA ALA A 275 -3.75 -20.25 -21.32
C ALA A 275 -4.13 -19.28 -22.46
N PRO A 276 -3.24 -18.34 -22.84
CA PRO A 276 -3.54 -17.40 -23.90
C PRO A 276 -3.47 -18.08 -25.27
N SER A 277 -4.39 -17.72 -26.18
CA SER A 277 -4.34 -18.19 -27.57
C SER A 277 -3.35 -17.42 -28.43
N ILE A 278 -2.92 -16.23 -27.97
CA ILE A 278 -1.99 -15.34 -28.66
C ILE A 278 -0.94 -14.81 -27.66
N VAL A 279 0.32 -14.79 -28.10
CA VAL A 279 1.44 -14.16 -27.40
C VAL A 279 2.03 -13.08 -28.31
N VAL A 280 2.11 -11.86 -27.79
CA VAL A 280 2.89 -10.76 -28.38
C VAL A 280 4.31 -10.87 -27.83
N ALA A 281 5.28 -11.28 -28.64
CA ALA A 281 6.66 -11.47 -28.21
C ALA A 281 7.68 -11.08 -29.26
N ASP A 282 8.70 -10.35 -28.81
CA ASP A 282 9.92 -10.06 -29.57
C ASP A 282 10.93 -11.21 -29.48
N GLU A 283 12.13 -11.02 -30.02
CA GLU A 283 13.17 -12.05 -30.00
C GLU A 283 13.53 -12.52 -28.57
N SER A 284 13.62 -11.59 -27.61
CA SER A 284 13.96 -11.89 -26.22
C SER A 284 12.85 -12.69 -25.54
N GLY A 285 11.60 -12.28 -25.73
CA GLY A 285 10.43 -12.99 -25.23
C GLY A 285 10.31 -14.40 -25.80
N ARG A 286 10.49 -14.57 -27.11
CA ARG A 286 10.47 -15.90 -27.76
C ARG A 286 11.54 -16.81 -27.18
N LYS A 287 12.75 -16.29 -27.00
CA LYS A 287 13.89 -17.02 -26.45
C LYS A 287 13.63 -17.52 -25.03
N VAL A 288 13.10 -16.67 -24.14
CA VAL A 288 12.92 -17.04 -22.73
C VAL A 288 11.71 -17.97 -22.49
N LEU A 289 10.66 -17.84 -23.31
CA LEU A 289 9.49 -18.72 -23.27
C LEU A 289 9.80 -20.11 -23.83
N GLY A 290 10.59 -20.15 -24.91
CA GLY A 290 11.02 -21.38 -25.58
C GLY A 290 9.98 -21.92 -26.56
N GLU A 291 10.48 -22.55 -27.62
CA GLU A 291 9.67 -23.07 -28.75
C GLU A 291 8.59 -24.08 -28.32
N GLU A 292 8.89 -24.92 -27.33
CA GLU A 292 7.94 -25.93 -26.84
C GLU A 292 6.67 -25.28 -26.26
N ALA A 293 6.84 -24.27 -25.41
CA ALA A 293 5.74 -23.55 -24.78
C ALA A 293 4.93 -22.72 -25.79
N LEU A 294 5.55 -22.29 -26.89
CA LEU A 294 4.93 -21.48 -27.94
C LEU A 294 4.32 -22.31 -29.08
N SER A 295 4.61 -23.62 -29.16
CA SER A 295 4.27 -24.49 -30.30
C SER A 295 2.77 -24.54 -30.67
N GLN A 296 1.88 -24.25 -29.72
CA GLN A 296 0.42 -24.24 -29.90
C GLN A 296 -0.20 -22.86 -29.74
N ILE A 297 0.61 -21.79 -29.70
CA ILE A 297 0.17 -20.42 -29.46
C ILE A 297 0.55 -19.56 -30.67
N ALA A 298 -0.36 -18.70 -31.13
CA ALA A 298 -0.02 -17.75 -32.18
C ALA A 298 0.94 -16.68 -31.64
N VAL A 299 2.13 -16.57 -32.22
CA VAL A 299 3.15 -15.60 -31.79
C VAL A 299 3.22 -14.42 -32.75
N VAL A 300 2.99 -13.22 -32.22
CA VAL A 300 3.03 -11.96 -32.97
C VAL A 300 4.22 -11.14 -32.50
N ASP A 301 5.10 -10.74 -33.42
CA ASP A 301 6.18 -9.80 -33.09
C ASP A 301 5.70 -8.35 -33.25
N PRO A 302 5.62 -7.56 -32.16
CA PRO A 302 5.13 -6.19 -32.23
C PRO A 302 6.07 -5.26 -33.02
N ASN A 303 7.34 -5.63 -33.23
CA ASN A 303 8.27 -4.84 -34.05
C ASN A 303 7.92 -4.88 -35.53
N THR A 304 7.15 -5.87 -36.00
CA THR A 304 6.66 -5.91 -37.39
C THR A 304 5.77 -4.69 -37.69
N ALA A 305 4.97 -4.25 -36.71
CA ALA A 305 4.17 -3.01 -36.81
C ALA A 305 5.03 -1.74 -36.71
N LEU A 306 6.24 -1.83 -36.12
CA LEU A 306 7.18 -0.71 -36.03
C LEU A 306 8.00 -0.51 -37.31
N GLY A 307 8.54 -1.60 -37.88
CA GLY A 307 9.43 -1.60 -39.06
C GLY A 307 8.69 -1.58 -40.40
N ALA A 308 7.38 -1.77 -40.37
CA ALA A 308 6.48 -1.48 -41.46
C ALA A 308 6.51 0.01 -41.85
N ASN A 309 7.42 0.38 -42.77
CA ASN A 309 7.11 1.33 -43.83
C ASN A 309 6.01 0.73 -44.71
N TYR A 310 4.84 0.43 -44.14
CA TYR A 310 3.64 0.30 -44.94
C TYR A 310 3.34 1.74 -45.33
N ASP A 311 3.65 2.02 -46.59
CA ASP A 311 3.50 3.32 -47.22
C ASP A 311 2.24 4.00 -46.70
N LEU A 312 2.42 5.23 -46.18
CA LEU A 312 1.36 6.20 -46.29
C LEU A 312 0.87 6.09 -47.73
N ILE A 313 -0.39 5.73 -47.95
CA ILE A 313 -0.94 5.68 -49.30
C ILE A 313 -0.86 7.12 -49.81
N ARG A 314 0.21 7.44 -50.53
CA ARG A 314 0.38 8.71 -51.21
C ARG A 314 -0.51 8.60 -52.43
N HIS A 315 -1.64 9.27 -52.38
CA HIS A 315 -2.43 9.47 -53.58
C HIS A 315 -1.62 10.34 -54.56
N ASP A 316 -1.84 10.17 -55.86
CA ASP A 316 -1.15 10.91 -56.94
C ASP A 316 -1.32 12.44 -56.83
N ASP A 317 -2.24 12.91 -55.99
CA ASP A 317 -2.50 14.34 -55.70
C ASP A 317 -1.66 14.91 -54.54
N GLY A 318 -0.80 14.11 -53.91
CA GLY A 318 0.05 14.52 -52.79
C GLY A 318 -0.66 14.53 -51.43
N THR A 319 -1.92 14.08 -51.36
CA THR A 319 -2.60 13.89 -50.08
C THR A 319 -2.15 12.59 -49.40
N VAL A 320 -1.87 12.70 -48.10
CA VAL A 320 -1.59 11.55 -47.24
C VAL A 320 -2.92 11.12 -46.65
N ALA A 321 -3.55 10.10 -47.23
CA ALA A 321 -4.67 9.44 -46.58
C ALA A 321 -4.11 8.46 -45.54
N LEU A 322 -4.66 8.51 -44.32
CA LEU A 322 -4.41 7.48 -43.31
C LEU A 322 -4.86 6.14 -43.89
N SER A 323 -4.03 5.10 -43.74
CA SER A 323 -4.49 3.75 -44.07
C SER A 323 -5.70 3.42 -43.19
N PRO A 324 -6.70 2.66 -43.65
CA PRO A 324 -7.76 2.14 -42.77
C PRO A 324 -7.21 1.35 -41.57
N LEU A 325 -5.97 0.85 -41.66
CA LEU A 325 -5.27 0.19 -40.56
C LEU A 325 -4.69 1.18 -39.52
N ASP A 326 -4.65 2.48 -39.83
CA ASP A 326 -4.19 3.54 -38.93
C ASP A 326 -5.32 4.11 -38.08
N SER A 327 -6.59 3.85 -38.42
CA SER A 327 -7.73 4.31 -37.63
C SER A 327 -7.96 3.42 -36.41
N ASN A 328 -8.48 4.01 -35.32
CA ASN A 328 -8.82 3.26 -34.11
C ASN A 328 -9.83 2.14 -34.48
N PRO A 329 -9.59 0.90 -34.03
CA PRO A 329 -10.53 -0.18 -34.27
C PRO A 329 -11.83 0.04 -33.49
N GLU A 330 -12.96 -0.28 -34.11
CA GLU A 330 -14.25 -0.37 -33.42
C GLU A 330 -14.49 -1.83 -33.04
N VAL A 331 -14.43 -2.14 -31.75
CA VAL A 331 -14.67 -3.49 -31.23
C VAL A 331 -16.06 -3.57 -30.62
N PRO A 332 -17.00 -4.32 -31.21
CA PRO A 332 -18.33 -4.51 -30.64
C PRO A 332 -18.25 -5.07 -29.21
N GLU A 333 -19.16 -4.64 -28.34
CA GLU A 333 -19.30 -5.11 -26.94
C GLU A 333 -18.12 -4.79 -25.99
N LEU A 334 -17.09 -4.09 -26.46
CA LEU A 334 -16.02 -3.57 -25.60
C LEU A 334 -16.59 -2.47 -24.70
N ALA A 335 -16.43 -2.64 -23.39
CA ALA A 335 -16.97 -1.75 -22.37
C ALA A 335 -16.05 -1.69 -21.15
N SER A 336 -16.24 -0.70 -20.29
CA SER A 336 -15.33 -0.42 -19.17
C SER A 336 -15.30 -1.48 -18.06
N HIS A 337 -16.29 -2.38 -18.00
CA HIS A 337 -16.31 -3.53 -17.09
C HIS A 337 -15.58 -4.76 -17.65
N ARG A 338 -15.03 -4.68 -18.87
CA ARG A 338 -14.20 -5.73 -19.46
C ARG A 338 -12.79 -5.68 -18.88
N LEU A 339 -12.12 -6.83 -18.91
CA LEU A 339 -10.76 -6.99 -18.43
C LEU A 339 -9.79 -6.14 -19.25
N ALA A 340 -8.91 -5.42 -18.55
CA ALA A 340 -7.82 -4.66 -19.14
C ALA A 340 -6.48 -5.40 -19.00
N TYR A 341 -6.23 -6.03 -17.86
CA TYR A 341 -5.04 -6.85 -17.65
C TYR A 341 -5.23 -7.98 -16.65
N VAL A 342 -4.31 -8.94 -16.70
CA VAL A 342 -4.14 -9.96 -15.67
C VAL A 342 -2.68 -9.98 -15.23
N ILE A 343 -2.39 -9.49 -14.02
CA ILE A 343 -1.04 -9.48 -13.46
C ILE A 343 -0.89 -10.58 -12.40
N TYR A 344 0.17 -11.37 -12.51
CA TYR A 344 0.40 -12.51 -11.63
C TYR A 344 1.22 -12.13 -10.39
N THR A 345 0.73 -12.55 -9.23
CA THR A 345 1.40 -12.36 -7.93
C THR A 345 1.99 -13.66 -7.41
N SER A 346 2.94 -13.60 -6.46
CA SER A 346 3.68 -14.77 -5.95
C SER A 346 2.80 -15.84 -5.28
N GLY A 347 1.60 -15.49 -4.80
CA GLY A 347 0.64 -16.41 -4.20
C GLY A 347 1.15 -17.05 -2.89
N SER A 348 0.38 -16.98 -1.81
CA SER A 348 0.76 -17.61 -0.52
C SER A 348 0.94 -19.14 -0.60
N THR A 349 0.43 -19.77 -1.65
CA THR A 349 0.50 -21.22 -1.93
C THR A 349 1.68 -21.61 -2.82
N GLY A 350 2.56 -20.68 -3.19
CA GLY A 350 3.71 -20.91 -4.08
C GLY A 350 3.36 -21.02 -5.58
N LYS A 351 2.07 -21.11 -5.93
CA LYS A 351 1.58 -21.03 -7.30
C LYS A 351 1.19 -19.58 -7.65
N PRO A 352 1.67 -19.03 -8.78
CA PRO A 352 1.26 -17.72 -9.25
C PRO A 352 -0.27 -17.59 -9.37
N LYS A 353 -0.85 -16.46 -8.98
CA LYS A 353 -2.28 -16.17 -9.14
C LYS A 353 -2.48 -14.90 -9.97
N GLY A 354 -3.24 -15.00 -11.05
CA GLY A 354 -3.62 -13.86 -11.88
C GLY A 354 -4.66 -12.99 -11.19
N VAL A 355 -4.36 -11.70 -11.02
CA VAL A 355 -5.31 -10.69 -10.55
C VAL A 355 -5.94 -10.02 -11.77
N LEU A 356 -7.23 -10.22 -11.93
CA LEU A 356 -8.03 -9.72 -13.05
C LEU A 356 -8.49 -8.30 -12.74
N ILE A 357 -8.15 -7.34 -13.60
CA ILE A 357 -8.50 -5.92 -13.41
C ILE A 357 -9.27 -5.40 -14.62
N GLU A 358 -10.41 -4.79 -14.34
CA GLU A 358 -11.28 -4.16 -15.34
C GLU A 358 -10.83 -2.74 -15.68
N HIS A 359 -11.19 -2.26 -16.88
CA HIS A 359 -10.87 -0.92 -17.34
C HIS A 359 -11.35 0.19 -16.39
N GLN A 360 -12.56 0.08 -15.83
CA GLN A 360 -13.16 1.11 -14.98
C GLN A 360 -12.28 1.42 -13.74
N GLY A 361 -11.69 0.38 -13.14
CA GLY A 361 -10.81 0.54 -11.98
C GLY A 361 -9.53 1.28 -12.34
N ILE A 362 -8.97 1.02 -13.53
CA ILE A 362 -7.80 1.73 -14.04
C ILE A 362 -8.15 3.18 -14.32
N VAL A 363 -9.26 3.45 -15.01
CA VAL A 363 -9.67 4.83 -15.32
C VAL A 363 -9.83 5.65 -14.04
N ASN A 364 -10.49 5.11 -13.01
CA ASN A 364 -10.62 5.74 -11.71
C ASN A 364 -9.23 6.08 -11.10
N LEU A 365 -8.34 5.08 -11.03
CA LEU A 365 -6.99 5.24 -10.48
C LEU A 365 -6.18 6.32 -11.23
N ILE A 366 -6.18 6.26 -12.56
CA ILE A 366 -5.37 7.13 -13.40
C ILE A 366 -5.86 8.58 -13.34
N GLN A 367 -7.16 8.82 -13.38
CA GLN A 367 -7.73 10.17 -13.24
C GLN A 367 -7.37 10.77 -11.88
N GLY A 368 -7.52 10.01 -10.79
CA GLY A 368 -7.12 10.46 -9.46
C GLY A 368 -5.64 10.79 -9.38
N ARG A 369 -4.77 9.94 -9.95
CA ARG A 369 -3.32 10.17 -9.96
C ARG A 369 -2.89 11.39 -10.78
N VAL A 370 -3.47 11.59 -11.96
CA VAL A 370 -3.19 12.76 -12.80
C VAL A 370 -3.47 14.05 -12.02
N VAL A 371 -4.59 14.10 -11.29
CA VAL A 371 -4.94 15.25 -10.45
C VAL A 371 -4.02 15.39 -9.24
N VAL A 372 -3.84 14.32 -8.45
CA VAL A 372 -3.05 14.36 -7.20
C VAL A 372 -1.58 14.71 -7.45
N PHE A 373 -1.00 14.21 -8.54
CA PHE A 373 0.40 14.46 -8.88
C PHE A 373 0.60 15.61 -9.87
N GLY A 374 -0.48 16.29 -10.31
CA GLY A 374 -0.35 17.44 -11.21
C GLY A 374 0.28 17.10 -12.57
N ILE A 375 0.05 15.89 -13.08
CA ILE A 375 0.60 15.45 -14.36
C ILE A 375 -0.15 16.18 -15.49
N SER A 376 0.60 16.73 -16.44
CA SER A 376 0.06 17.54 -17.53
C SER A 376 0.88 17.34 -18.81
N SER A 377 0.49 18.02 -19.89
CA SER A 377 1.18 17.95 -21.17
C SER A 377 2.62 18.50 -21.16
N SER A 378 3.02 19.24 -20.11
CA SER A 378 4.40 19.67 -19.91
C SER A 378 5.23 18.69 -19.08
N SER A 379 4.59 17.69 -18.49
CA SER A 379 5.27 16.70 -17.66
C SER A 379 6.11 15.75 -18.51
N ARG A 380 7.27 15.42 -17.97
CA ARG A 380 8.14 14.32 -18.42
C ARG A 380 8.17 13.26 -17.33
N THR A 381 7.59 12.11 -17.61
CA THR A 381 7.48 10.98 -16.69
C THR A 381 8.37 9.84 -17.15
N ILE A 382 8.42 8.76 -16.38
CA ILE A 382 9.37 7.67 -16.59
C ILE A 382 8.69 6.32 -16.38
N GLN A 383 9.04 5.36 -17.24
CA GLN A 383 8.65 3.96 -17.15
C GLN A 383 9.87 3.17 -16.64
N LEU A 384 9.84 2.83 -15.36
CA LEU A 384 10.90 2.06 -14.69
C LEU A 384 10.40 0.67 -14.34
N THR A 385 9.15 0.58 -13.91
CA THR A 385 8.61 -0.61 -13.29
C THR A 385 8.45 -1.73 -14.33
N SER A 386 8.66 -2.98 -13.93
CA SER A 386 8.36 -4.13 -14.80
C SER A 386 6.89 -4.10 -15.22
N LEU A 387 6.58 -4.45 -16.47
CA LEU A 387 5.18 -4.63 -16.89
C LEU A 387 4.45 -5.70 -16.06
N SER A 388 5.20 -6.66 -15.49
CA SER A 388 4.64 -7.69 -14.59
C SER A 388 4.31 -7.17 -13.19
N PHE A 389 4.42 -5.85 -12.95
CA PHE A 389 4.01 -5.20 -11.70
C PHE A 389 3.00 -4.08 -12.00
N ASP A 390 1.95 -4.00 -11.20
CA ASP A 390 0.77 -3.15 -11.46
C ASP A 390 1.07 -1.65 -11.45
N HIS A 391 2.08 -1.19 -10.69
CA HIS A 391 2.48 0.22 -10.72
C HIS A 391 2.98 0.69 -12.10
N SER A 392 3.44 -0.22 -12.98
CA SER A 392 3.75 0.12 -14.38
C SER A 392 2.53 0.64 -15.15
N VAL A 393 1.32 0.18 -14.81
CA VAL A 393 0.06 0.67 -15.39
C VAL A 393 -0.11 2.14 -15.08
N SER A 394 0.21 2.55 -13.85
CA SER A 394 0.16 3.96 -13.51
C SER A 394 1.23 4.79 -14.19
N GLU A 395 2.47 4.31 -14.29
CA GLU A 395 3.53 5.03 -15.00
C GLU A 395 3.12 5.31 -16.45
N ILE A 396 2.58 4.30 -17.13
CA ILE A 396 2.19 4.37 -18.54
C ILE A 396 0.98 5.28 -18.73
N PHE A 397 -0.14 4.95 -18.09
CA PHE A 397 -1.40 5.59 -18.43
C PHE A 397 -1.54 6.99 -17.83
N SER A 398 -0.96 7.28 -16.65
CA SER A 398 -0.98 8.65 -16.13
C SER A 398 -0.22 9.62 -17.04
N ALA A 399 0.82 9.15 -17.74
CA ALA A 399 1.51 9.96 -18.73
C ALA A 399 0.69 10.13 -20.01
N LEU A 400 0.28 9.00 -20.61
CA LEU A 400 -0.32 8.96 -21.93
C LEU A 400 -1.75 9.54 -21.96
N THR A 401 -2.50 9.52 -20.86
CA THR A 401 -3.84 10.14 -20.83
C THR A 401 -3.80 11.63 -20.47
N ALA A 402 -2.65 12.15 -20.00
CA ALA A 402 -2.47 13.54 -19.60
C ALA A 402 -1.72 14.39 -20.64
N GLY A 403 -1.24 13.78 -21.73
CA GLY A 403 -0.46 14.45 -22.77
C GLY A 403 1.03 14.58 -22.44
N ALA A 404 1.51 13.95 -21.37
CA ALA A 404 2.91 13.98 -20.95
C ALA A 404 3.80 13.12 -21.88
N SER A 405 5.12 13.31 -21.80
CA SER A 405 6.07 12.39 -22.43
C SER A 405 6.52 11.29 -21.46
N LEU A 406 6.44 10.04 -21.87
CA LEU A 406 6.87 8.87 -21.10
C LEU A 406 8.26 8.41 -21.57
N HIS A 407 9.25 8.50 -20.69
CA HIS A 407 10.62 8.05 -20.94
C HIS A 407 10.79 6.58 -20.54
N LEU A 408 11.09 5.71 -21.51
CA LEU A 408 11.40 4.31 -21.27
C LEU A 408 12.89 4.18 -20.92
N ILE A 409 13.21 3.51 -19.81
CA ILE A 409 14.58 3.47 -19.29
C ILE A 409 15.23 2.11 -19.45
N GLN A 410 16.39 2.08 -20.09
CA GLN A 410 17.18 0.87 -20.26
C GLN A 410 17.57 0.24 -18.91
N ASN A 411 17.71 -1.08 -18.88
CA ASN A 411 17.96 -1.82 -17.64
C ASN A 411 19.28 -1.46 -16.96
N ASP A 412 20.33 -1.16 -17.72
CA ASP A 412 21.63 -0.70 -17.21
C ASP A 412 21.52 0.63 -16.46
N ILE A 413 20.79 1.61 -17.01
CA ILE A 413 20.51 2.89 -16.35
C ILE A 413 19.57 2.69 -15.16
N ARG A 414 18.52 1.88 -15.32
CA ARG A 414 17.48 1.65 -14.30
C ARG A 414 18.03 1.04 -13.02
N LEU A 415 19.00 0.12 -13.14
CA LEU A 415 19.56 -0.62 -12.01
C LEU A 415 20.73 0.10 -11.33
N ASP A 416 21.23 1.19 -11.92
CA ASP A 416 22.30 1.99 -11.36
C ASP A 416 21.76 3.34 -10.86
N GLN A 417 21.86 3.57 -9.55
CA GLN A 417 21.33 4.77 -8.90
C GLN A 417 21.95 6.06 -9.47
N TYR A 418 23.25 6.04 -9.75
CA TYR A 418 23.96 7.21 -10.26
C TYR A 418 23.54 7.53 -11.68
N LEU A 419 23.53 6.53 -12.57
CA LEU A 419 23.11 6.69 -13.96
C LEU A 419 21.65 7.13 -14.05
N LEU A 420 20.77 6.58 -13.20
CA LEU A 420 19.37 7.02 -13.17
C LEU A 420 19.26 8.48 -12.74
N CYS A 421 19.92 8.90 -11.66
CA CYS A 421 19.91 10.30 -11.22
C CYS A 421 20.46 11.25 -12.30
N GLU A 422 21.51 10.85 -13.02
CA GLU A 422 22.04 11.61 -14.14
C GLU A 422 21.01 11.72 -15.28
N TYR A 423 20.35 10.61 -15.62
CA TYR A 423 19.30 10.60 -16.64
C TYR A 423 18.14 11.53 -16.28
N LEU A 424 17.67 11.50 -15.03
CA LEU A 424 16.57 12.33 -14.55
C LEU A 424 16.87 13.82 -14.78
N GLU A 425 18.03 14.29 -14.32
CA GLU A 425 18.43 15.69 -14.47
C GLU A 425 18.68 16.06 -15.94
N ARG A 426 19.42 15.22 -16.68
CA ARG A 426 19.79 15.51 -18.07
C ARG A 426 18.57 15.61 -18.98
N ASN A 427 17.55 14.80 -18.74
CA ASN A 427 16.33 14.76 -19.55
C ASN A 427 15.20 15.64 -18.97
N LEU A 428 15.48 16.40 -17.91
CA LEU A 428 14.52 17.26 -17.22
C LEU A 428 13.27 16.48 -16.79
N ILE A 429 13.46 15.28 -16.26
CA ILE A 429 12.35 14.47 -15.76
C ILE A 429 11.69 15.21 -14.61
N THR A 430 10.36 15.22 -14.63
CA THR A 430 9.53 15.98 -13.68
C THR A 430 8.86 15.06 -12.67
N HIS A 431 8.52 13.83 -13.07
CA HIS A 431 7.80 12.87 -12.22
C HIS A 431 8.51 11.53 -12.25
N VAL A 432 8.77 10.96 -11.08
CA VAL A 432 9.34 9.63 -10.93
C VAL A 432 8.75 8.94 -9.71
N SER A 433 8.59 7.62 -9.79
CA SER A 433 8.23 6.77 -8.66
C SER A 433 9.38 5.83 -8.32
N LEU A 434 9.79 5.77 -7.05
CA LEU A 434 10.91 4.96 -6.58
C LEU A 434 10.55 4.26 -5.26
N THR A 435 11.22 3.15 -4.97
CA THR A 435 11.08 2.49 -3.67
C THR A 435 12.01 3.13 -2.63
N PRO A 436 11.69 3.06 -1.32
CA PRO A 436 12.61 3.44 -0.26
C PRO A 436 14.00 2.82 -0.42
N GLY A 437 14.09 1.55 -0.84
CA GLY A 437 15.34 0.86 -1.13
C GLY A 437 16.25 1.55 -2.16
N PHE A 438 15.72 2.37 -3.07
CA PHE A 438 16.54 3.18 -4.00
C PHE A 438 17.38 4.24 -3.26
N PHE A 439 16.93 4.68 -2.09
CA PHE A 439 17.49 5.81 -1.36
C PHE A 439 18.32 5.41 -0.13
N GLN A 440 18.88 4.20 -0.11
CA GLN A 440 19.69 3.71 1.02
C GLN A 440 20.87 4.65 1.34
N ASP A 441 21.45 5.33 0.33
CA ASP A 441 22.45 6.38 0.50
C ASP A 441 21.95 7.78 0.08
N ALA A 442 20.74 8.15 0.56
CA ALA A 442 20.12 9.45 0.25
C ALA A 442 21.01 10.66 0.61
N MET A 443 21.91 10.54 1.59
CA MET A 443 22.78 11.64 2.01
C MET A 443 23.81 12.01 0.94
N ASN A 444 24.40 11.02 0.27
CA ASN A 444 25.38 11.22 -0.81
C ASN A 444 24.74 11.36 -2.19
N MET A 445 23.42 11.13 -2.31
CA MET A 445 22.68 11.35 -3.54
C MET A 445 22.79 12.82 -4.00
N ARG A 446 22.87 13.01 -5.31
CA ARG A 446 22.77 14.32 -5.95
C ARG A 446 21.38 14.95 -5.70
N VAL A 447 21.31 16.28 -5.74
CA VAL A 447 20.04 17.01 -5.76
C VAL A 447 19.35 16.80 -7.11
N LEU A 448 18.10 16.31 -7.07
CA LEU A 448 17.23 16.14 -8.22
C LEU A 448 16.36 17.38 -8.38
N SER A 449 16.93 18.41 -9.00
CA SER A 449 16.35 19.74 -9.13
C SER A 449 15.21 19.82 -10.15
N THR A 450 15.16 18.90 -11.11
CA THR A 450 14.15 18.91 -12.17
C THR A 450 12.82 18.28 -11.76
N LEU A 451 12.84 17.46 -10.71
CA LEU A 451 11.66 16.76 -10.22
C LEU A 451 10.67 17.73 -9.58
N SER A 452 9.45 17.74 -10.10
CA SER A 452 8.28 18.40 -9.51
C SER A 452 7.46 17.46 -8.62
N THR A 453 7.66 16.14 -8.76
CA THR A 453 7.02 15.14 -7.89
C THR A 453 7.88 13.89 -7.80
N LEU A 454 8.27 13.54 -6.57
CA LEU A 454 8.83 12.23 -6.25
C LEU A 454 7.79 11.41 -5.49
N VAL A 455 7.35 10.29 -6.09
CA VAL A 455 6.50 9.32 -5.39
C VAL A 455 7.35 8.22 -4.79
N VAL A 456 7.28 8.05 -3.46
CA VAL A 456 7.97 6.95 -2.77
C VAL A 456 6.95 5.90 -2.34
N MET A 457 7.05 4.68 -2.87
CA MET A 457 6.06 3.62 -2.63
C MET A 457 6.65 2.21 -2.64
N GLY A 458 5.82 1.19 -2.37
CA GLY A 458 6.19 -0.22 -2.45
C GLY A 458 6.77 -0.81 -1.17
N GLU A 459 7.28 0.02 -0.26
CA GLU A 459 7.80 -0.38 1.05
C GLU A 459 7.44 0.67 2.10
N ALA A 460 7.63 0.33 3.39
CA ALA A 460 7.47 1.30 4.48
C ALA A 460 8.51 2.44 4.33
N LEU A 461 8.05 3.69 4.43
CA LEU A 461 8.92 4.88 4.34
C LEU A 461 9.32 5.36 5.74
N PRO A 462 10.59 5.20 6.17
CA PRO A 462 11.03 5.69 7.47
C PRO A 462 11.09 7.22 7.51
N ALA A 463 10.67 7.82 8.63
CA ALA A 463 10.72 9.28 8.80
C ALA A 463 12.15 9.87 8.68
N ALA A 464 13.18 9.11 9.02
CA ALA A 464 14.57 9.50 8.81
C ALA A 464 14.91 9.65 7.32
N LEU A 465 14.45 8.73 6.48
CA LEU A 465 14.65 8.77 5.04
C LEU A 465 13.94 9.96 4.40
N LEU A 466 12.68 10.20 4.78
CA LEU A 466 11.92 11.37 4.31
C LEU A 466 12.65 12.70 4.62
N ARG A 467 13.23 12.83 5.82
CA ARG A 467 14.02 14.00 6.21
C ARG A 467 15.29 14.15 5.38
N ALA A 468 15.95 13.05 5.03
CA ALA A 468 17.14 13.04 4.19
C ALA A 468 16.84 13.39 2.73
N LEU A 469 15.66 13.01 2.22
CA LEU A 469 15.23 13.27 0.84
C LEU A 469 14.76 14.71 0.59
N ARG A 470 14.15 15.35 1.59
CA ARG A 470 13.63 16.72 1.46
C ARG A 470 14.62 17.74 0.86
N PRO A 471 15.89 17.83 1.30
CA PRO A 471 16.85 18.74 0.66
C PRO A 471 17.33 18.28 -0.72
N LYS A 472 17.08 17.02 -1.11
CA LYS A 472 17.51 16.44 -2.39
C LYS A 472 16.47 16.59 -3.49
N VAL A 473 15.21 16.84 -3.16
CA VAL A 473 14.12 17.08 -4.12
C VAL A 473 13.44 18.40 -3.75
N PRO A 474 14.07 19.55 -4.06
CA PRO A 474 13.63 20.85 -3.53
C PRO A 474 12.30 21.33 -4.12
N ASN A 475 11.89 20.80 -5.27
CA ASN A 475 10.73 21.25 -6.04
C ASN A 475 9.55 20.28 -6.03
N GLY A 476 9.65 19.12 -5.36
CA GLY A 476 8.67 18.05 -5.49
C GLY A 476 8.49 17.15 -4.28
#